data_AF-A0A2E9X0U3-F1
#
_entry.id   AF-A0A2E9X0U3-F1
#
_cell.length_a   1.000
_cell.length_b   1.000
_cell.length_c   1.000
_cell.angle_alpha   90.00
_cell.angle_beta   90.00
_cell.angle_gamma   90.00
#
_symmetry.space_group_name_H-M   'P 1'
#
loop_
_entity.id
_entity.type
_entity.pdbx_description
1 polymer ?
#
loop_
_entity_poly.entity_id
_entity_poly.type
_entity_poly.pdbx_seq_one_letter_code
_entity_poly.pdbx_strand_id
1 'polypeptide(L)'
;MKLDEIQAVIDSAKARGPDRLATYVRGRLPDVPEAEVLDTAELLLEIIESVPLVLAAAAQEAEDRSLGHVVQPVLDRATRYFLHPVDLMPEMTLGLPGLLDDTYLVFRILQVLEEGPEPLVEWDLDHPTALIRKLLEHSIGQQLDAISSLAFAEVADDVRQSWGAEPLDA
;
A
#
# COMPACT_ATOMS: atom_id res chain seq x y z
N MET A 1 -13.71 -0.97 -9.73
CA MET A 1 -12.68 -1.40 -8.77
C MET A 1 -13.13 -2.66 -8.04
N LYS A 2 -12.22 -3.59 -7.71
CA LYS A 2 -12.53 -4.95 -7.21
C LYS A 2 -12.30 -5.08 -5.69
N LEU A 3 -12.97 -4.24 -4.89
CA LEU A 3 -12.73 -4.17 -3.44
C LEU A 3 -13.07 -5.47 -2.71
N ASP A 4 -14.12 -6.17 -3.12
CA ASP A 4 -14.50 -7.47 -2.52
C ASP A 4 -13.41 -8.54 -2.72
N GLU A 5 -12.69 -8.50 -3.86
CA GLU A 5 -11.58 -9.43 -4.12
C GLU A 5 -10.38 -9.10 -3.21
N ILE A 6 -10.09 -7.81 -2.99
CA ILE A 6 -9.04 -7.37 -2.05
C ILE A 6 -9.39 -7.83 -0.63
N GLN A 7 -10.64 -7.61 -0.20
CA GLN A 7 -11.11 -8.06 1.11
C GLN A 7 -10.98 -9.59 1.26
N ALA A 8 -11.34 -10.35 0.23
CA ALA A 8 -11.21 -11.81 0.25
C ALA A 8 -9.75 -12.27 0.39
N VAL A 9 -8.78 -11.57 -0.21
CA VAL A 9 -7.35 -11.85 -0.03
C VAL A 9 -6.93 -11.61 1.42
N ILE A 10 -7.34 -10.48 2.01
CA ILE A 10 -7.04 -10.14 3.41
C ILE A 10 -7.65 -11.18 4.37
N ASP A 11 -8.94 -11.51 4.19
CA ASP A 11 -9.64 -12.49 5.02
C ASP A 11 -9.01 -13.88 4.92
N SER A 12 -8.58 -14.26 3.72
CA SER A 12 -7.82 -15.49 3.49
C SER A 12 -6.51 -15.49 4.28
N ALA A 13 -5.72 -14.41 4.19
CA ALA A 13 -4.46 -14.26 4.93
C ALA A 13 -4.67 -14.31 6.45
N LYS A 14 -5.72 -13.69 6.96
CA LYS A 14 -6.12 -13.74 8.38
C LYS A 14 -6.44 -15.18 8.83
N ALA A 15 -7.15 -15.94 8.01
CA ALA A 15 -7.51 -17.33 8.32
C ALA A 15 -6.29 -18.27 8.45
N ARG A 16 -5.12 -17.88 7.92
CA ARG A 16 -3.86 -18.64 8.07
C ARG A 16 -3.16 -18.42 9.42
N GLY A 17 -3.63 -17.49 10.25
CA GLY A 17 -3.22 -17.31 11.64
C GLY A 17 -2.92 -15.84 12.00
N PRO A 18 -3.64 -15.23 12.95
CA PRO A 18 -3.46 -13.82 13.32
C PRO A 18 -2.10 -13.53 13.99
N ASP A 19 -1.55 -14.50 14.73
CA ASP A 19 -0.27 -14.34 15.46
C ASP A 19 0.97 -14.27 14.54
N ARG A 20 0.80 -14.47 13.23
CA ARG A 20 1.89 -14.46 12.25
C ARG A 20 2.54 -13.10 12.12
N LEU A 21 1.78 -12.01 12.27
CA LEU A 21 2.34 -10.65 12.30
C LEU A 21 3.25 -10.44 13.51
N ALA A 22 2.79 -10.81 14.71
CA ALA A 22 3.60 -10.72 15.92
C ALA A 22 4.88 -11.56 15.82
N THR A 23 4.78 -12.78 15.27
CA THR A 23 5.94 -13.64 15.00
C THR A 23 6.92 -12.98 14.03
N TYR A 24 6.42 -12.39 12.94
CA TYR A 24 7.23 -11.69 11.96
C TYR A 24 7.93 -10.47 12.58
N VAL A 25 7.19 -9.62 13.28
CA VAL A 25 7.73 -8.43 13.96
C VAL A 25 8.81 -8.82 14.96
N ARG A 26 8.60 -9.86 15.78
CA ARG A 26 9.63 -10.36 16.72
C ARG A 26 10.91 -10.79 16.01
N GLY A 27 10.78 -11.42 14.85
CA GLY A 27 11.92 -11.81 14.01
C GLY A 27 12.67 -10.63 13.39
N ARG A 28 12.07 -9.44 13.34
CA ARG A 28 12.66 -8.21 12.79
C ARG A 28 13.16 -7.25 13.88
N LEU A 29 12.50 -7.26 15.03
CA LEU A 29 12.80 -6.44 16.21
C LEU A 29 13.06 -7.37 17.41
N PRO A 30 14.21 -8.06 17.47
CA PRO A 30 14.47 -9.06 18.52
C PRO A 30 14.65 -8.45 19.91
N ASP A 31 15.03 -7.17 19.99
CA ASP A 31 15.40 -6.49 21.23
C ASP A 31 14.28 -5.65 21.87
N VAL A 32 13.07 -5.65 21.27
CA VAL A 32 11.93 -4.88 21.80
C VAL A 32 11.05 -5.73 22.74
N PRO A 33 10.38 -5.11 23.74
CA PRO A 33 9.50 -5.83 24.66
C PRO A 33 8.33 -6.53 23.94
N GLU A 34 7.81 -7.61 24.54
CA GLU A 34 6.65 -8.36 24.02
C GLU A 34 5.46 -7.45 23.70
N ALA A 35 5.16 -6.48 24.58
CA ALA A 35 4.07 -5.53 24.39
C ALA A 35 4.26 -4.68 23.11
N GLU A 36 5.46 -4.17 22.86
CA GLU A 36 5.75 -3.36 21.67
C GLU A 36 5.62 -4.18 20.38
N VAL A 37 5.96 -5.47 20.42
CA VAL A 37 5.73 -6.37 19.28
C VAL A 37 4.24 -6.55 19.00
N LEU A 38 3.43 -6.75 20.03
CA LEU A 38 1.99 -6.93 19.88
C LEU A 38 1.32 -5.66 19.36
N ASP A 39 1.66 -4.51 19.94
CA ASP A 39 1.15 -3.20 19.51
C ASP A 39 1.53 -2.93 18.04
N THR A 40 2.77 -3.24 17.65
CA THR A 40 3.22 -3.10 16.26
C THR A 40 2.47 -4.06 15.33
N ALA A 41 2.23 -5.31 15.75
CA ALA A 41 1.52 -6.30 14.95
C ALA A 41 0.03 -5.93 14.75
N GLU A 42 -0.61 -5.38 15.78
CA GLU A 42 -1.98 -4.85 15.70
C GLU A 42 -2.05 -3.67 14.74
N LEU A 43 -1.13 -2.72 14.85
CA LEU A 43 -1.05 -1.59 13.91
C LEU A 43 -0.82 -2.04 12.46
N LEU A 44 0.02 -3.05 12.23
CA LEU A 44 0.21 -3.60 10.87
C LEU A 44 -1.06 -4.27 10.33
N LEU A 45 -1.83 -4.95 11.20
CA LEU A 45 -3.10 -5.53 10.80
C LEU A 45 -4.09 -4.43 10.39
N GLU A 46 -4.21 -3.38 11.19
CA GLU A 46 -5.06 -2.21 10.87
C GLU A 46 -4.65 -1.58 9.53
N ILE A 47 -3.34 -1.44 9.29
CA ILE A 47 -2.80 -0.94 8.04
C ILE A 47 -3.22 -1.81 6.85
N ILE A 48 -3.03 -3.14 6.92
CA ILE A 48 -3.43 -4.07 5.86
C ILE A 48 -4.96 -3.99 5.63
N GLU A 49 -5.74 -4.00 6.71
CA GLU A 49 -7.21 -3.95 6.65
C GLU A 49 -7.75 -2.62 6.12
N SER A 50 -6.96 -1.54 6.22
CA SER A 50 -7.36 -0.23 5.70
C SER A 50 -7.29 -0.12 4.17
N VAL A 51 -6.60 -1.03 3.47
CA VAL A 51 -6.38 -0.95 2.02
C VAL A 51 -7.68 -0.77 1.21
N PRO A 52 -8.73 -1.58 1.40
CA PRO A 52 -9.99 -1.38 0.68
C PRO A 52 -10.65 -0.02 0.98
N LEU A 53 -10.56 0.44 2.23
CA LEU A 53 -11.16 1.70 2.67
C LEU A 53 -10.45 2.91 2.03
N VAL A 54 -9.11 2.90 2.04
CA VAL A 54 -8.29 3.94 1.42
C VAL A 54 -8.58 4.02 -0.08
N LEU A 55 -8.62 2.88 -0.77
CA LEU A 55 -8.97 2.83 -2.20
C LEU A 55 -10.38 3.35 -2.47
N ALA A 56 -11.36 2.96 -1.65
CA ALA A 56 -12.74 3.44 -1.75
C ALA A 56 -12.85 4.95 -1.54
N ALA A 57 -12.14 5.50 -0.56
CA ALA A 57 -12.15 6.92 -0.25
C ALA A 57 -11.63 7.75 -1.44
N ALA A 58 -10.49 7.37 -2.01
CA ALA A 58 -9.97 8.05 -3.20
C ALA A 58 -10.87 7.93 -4.42
N ALA A 59 -11.52 6.77 -4.62
CA ALA A 59 -12.49 6.60 -5.70
C ALA A 59 -13.70 7.53 -5.54
N GLN A 60 -14.27 7.59 -4.34
CA GLN A 60 -15.43 8.43 -4.04
C GLN A 60 -15.09 9.91 -4.21
N GLU A 61 -13.98 10.35 -3.64
CA GLU A 61 -13.55 11.75 -3.71
C GLU A 61 -13.22 12.17 -5.15
N ALA A 62 -12.64 11.27 -5.95
CA ALA A 62 -12.44 11.50 -7.37
C ALA A 62 -13.75 11.64 -8.14
N GLU A 63 -14.79 10.88 -7.79
CA GLU A 63 -16.12 11.02 -8.38
C GLU A 63 -16.74 12.37 -8.00
N ASP A 64 -16.70 12.72 -6.71
CA ASP A 64 -17.27 13.97 -6.18
C ASP A 64 -16.62 15.21 -6.81
N ARG A 65 -15.31 15.15 -7.11
CA ARG A 65 -14.55 16.20 -7.78
C ARG A 65 -14.52 16.10 -9.30
N SER A 66 -15.22 15.13 -9.91
CA SER A 66 -15.17 14.86 -11.36
C SER A 66 -13.75 14.57 -11.92
N LEU A 67 -12.87 14.06 -11.07
CA LEU A 67 -11.49 13.66 -11.36
C LEU A 67 -11.33 12.16 -11.64
N GLY A 68 -12.44 11.40 -11.72
CA GLY A 68 -12.39 9.94 -11.94
C GLY A 68 -11.55 9.52 -13.15
N HIS A 69 -11.54 10.28 -14.24
CA HIS A 69 -10.71 9.98 -15.42
C HIS A 69 -9.20 10.05 -15.16
N VAL A 70 -8.77 10.82 -14.15
CA VAL A 70 -7.37 10.96 -13.75
C VAL A 70 -7.00 9.97 -12.65
N VAL A 71 -7.90 9.78 -11.68
CA VAL A 71 -7.65 8.97 -10.49
C VAL A 71 -7.85 7.47 -10.76
N GLN A 72 -8.80 7.09 -11.62
CA GLN A 72 -9.11 5.68 -11.88
C GLN A 72 -7.91 4.87 -12.39
N PRO A 73 -7.06 5.37 -13.31
CA PRO A 73 -5.83 4.67 -13.70
C PRO A 73 -4.90 4.34 -12.52
N VAL A 74 -4.77 5.26 -11.56
CA VAL A 74 -3.97 5.08 -10.33
C VAL A 74 -4.56 3.97 -9.48
N LEU A 75 -5.88 4.02 -9.24
CA LEU A 75 -6.61 3.03 -8.44
C LEU A 75 -6.58 1.63 -9.08
N ASP A 76 -6.70 1.55 -10.40
CA ASP A 76 -6.62 0.30 -11.13
C ASP A 76 -5.21 -0.31 -11.04
N ARG A 77 -4.16 0.51 -11.12
CA ARG A 77 -2.77 0.08 -10.95
C ARG A 77 -2.54 -0.46 -9.54
N ALA A 78 -2.96 0.28 -8.51
CA ALA A 78 -2.85 -0.12 -7.11
C ALA A 78 -3.63 -1.43 -6.85
N THR A 79 -4.88 -1.50 -7.28
CA THR A 79 -5.72 -2.72 -7.18
C THR A 79 -5.05 -3.91 -7.86
N ARG A 80 -4.47 -3.71 -9.05
CA ARG A 80 -3.79 -4.77 -9.79
C ARG A 80 -2.56 -5.29 -9.05
N TYR A 81 -1.77 -4.41 -8.42
CA TYR A 81 -0.62 -4.86 -7.62
C TYR A 81 -1.07 -5.73 -6.45
N PHE A 82 -2.10 -5.32 -5.72
CA PHE A 82 -2.58 -6.11 -4.59
C PHE A 82 -3.16 -7.48 -4.99
N LEU A 83 -3.89 -7.56 -6.11
CA LEU A 83 -4.52 -8.81 -6.55
C LEU A 83 -3.58 -9.72 -7.36
N HIS A 84 -2.53 -9.15 -7.96
CA HIS A 84 -1.55 -9.85 -8.79
C HIS A 84 -0.13 -9.43 -8.39
N PRO A 85 0.30 -9.82 -7.19
CA PRO A 85 1.49 -9.30 -6.56
C PRO A 85 2.78 -9.72 -7.26
N VAL A 86 3.80 -8.87 -7.16
CA VAL A 86 5.17 -9.25 -7.46
C VAL A 86 5.64 -10.01 -6.23
N ASP A 87 5.67 -11.35 -6.33
CA ASP A 87 5.87 -12.31 -5.21
C ASP A 87 7.22 -12.17 -4.49
N LEU A 88 7.42 -11.04 -3.79
CA LEU A 88 8.58 -10.74 -2.96
C LEU A 88 8.38 -11.28 -1.55
N MET A 89 7.16 -11.21 -1.04
CA MET A 89 6.72 -11.88 0.18
C MET A 89 5.49 -12.74 -0.10
N PRO A 90 5.63 -14.08 -0.22
CA PRO A 90 4.50 -14.92 -0.60
C PRO A 90 3.44 -15.03 0.50
N GLU A 91 2.31 -14.36 0.33
CA GLU A 91 1.09 -14.44 1.17
C GLU A 91 0.69 -15.89 1.47
N MET A 92 0.76 -16.76 0.45
CA MET A 92 0.43 -18.18 0.58
C MET A 92 1.26 -18.92 1.64
N THR A 93 2.49 -18.46 1.89
CA THR A 93 3.41 -19.07 2.87
C THR A 93 3.47 -18.30 4.17
N LEU A 94 3.41 -16.97 4.11
CA LEU A 94 3.61 -16.07 5.23
C LEU A 94 2.31 -15.66 5.91
N GLY A 95 1.14 -15.78 5.26
CA GLY A 95 -0.12 -15.23 5.76
C GLY A 95 -0.10 -13.70 5.72
N LEU A 96 -0.67 -13.05 6.74
CA LEU A 96 -0.71 -11.57 6.85
C LEU A 96 0.64 -10.85 6.62
N PRO A 97 1.80 -11.31 7.15
CA PRO A 97 3.08 -10.69 6.81
C PRO A 97 3.38 -10.63 5.31
N GLY A 98 2.90 -11.60 4.53
CA GLY A 98 3.06 -11.62 3.07
C GLY A 98 2.13 -10.68 2.32
N LEU A 99 1.38 -9.80 3.02
CA LEU A 99 0.65 -8.69 2.41
C LEU A 99 1.32 -7.34 2.67
N LEU A 100 2.44 -7.31 3.40
CA LEU A 100 3.12 -6.07 3.77
C LEU A 100 3.74 -5.38 2.55
N ASP A 101 4.34 -6.15 1.65
CA ASP A 101 4.90 -5.65 0.38
C ASP A 101 3.80 -5.11 -0.55
N ASP A 102 2.69 -5.83 -0.68
CA ASP A 102 1.55 -5.40 -1.49
C ASP A 102 0.89 -4.13 -0.93
N THR A 103 0.70 -4.08 0.38
CA THR A 103 0.17 -2.90 1.08
C THR A 103 1.09 -1.70 0.90
N TYR A 104 2.41 -1.91 1.02
CA TYR A 104 3.41 -0.88 0.77
C TYR A 104 3.31 -0.32 -0.66
N LEU A 105 3.25 -1.20 -1.68
CA LEU A 105 3.14 -0.76 -3.08
C LEU A 105 1.85 0.02 -3.33
N VAL A 106 0.72 -0.45 -2.81
CA VAL A 106 -0.57 0.25 -2.94
C VAL A 106 -0.45 1.67 -2.38
N PHE A 107 0.02 1.83 -1.14
CA PHE A 107 0.11 3.16 -0.53
C PHE A 107 1.11 4.06 -1.26
N ARG A 108 2.28 3.54 -1.65
CA ARG A 108 3.25 4.31 -2.45
C ARG A 108 2.69 4.79 -3.78
N ILE A 109 1.85 3.99 -4.44
CA ILE A 109 1.19 4.40 -5.70
C ILE A 109 0.13 5.47 -5.43
N LEU A 110 -0.66 5.32 -4.36
CA LEU A 110 -1.69 6.30 -4.02
C LEU A 110 -1.14 7.65 -3.61
N GLN A 111 0.09 7.71 -3.09
CA GLN A 111 0.78 8.98 -2.82
C GLN A 111 0.99 9.84 -4.08
N VAL A 112 0.92 9.27 -5.30
CA VAL A 112 0.90 10.08 -6.54
C VAL A 112 -0.27 11.06 -6.55
N LEU A 113 -1.40 10.71 -5.92
CA LEU A 113 -2.59 11.57 -5.86
C LEU A 113 -2.36 12.82 -4.99
N GLU A 114 -1.27 12.87 -4.21
CA GLU A 114 -0.86 14.04 -3.43
C GLU A 114 -0.04 15.05 -4.26
N GLU A 115 0.43 14.67 -5.45
CA GLU A 115 1.13 15.60 -6.36
C GLU A 115 0.18 16.54 -7.12
N GLY A 116 -1.14 16.34 -6.98
CA GLY A 116 -2.15 17.24 -7.51
C GLY A 116 -2.06 18.66 -6.90
N PRO A 117 -2.68 19.66 -7.53
CA PRO A 117 -2.67 21.04 -7.02
C PRO A 117 -3.28 21.18 -5.62
N GLU A 118 -4.17 20.26 -5.26
CA GLU A 118 -4.76 20.13 -3.93
C GLU A 118 -4.79 18.63 -3.60
N PRO A 119 -4.54 18.24 -2.34
CA PRO A 119 -4.68 16.85 -1.91
C PRO A 119 -6.04 16.29 -2.31
N LEU A 120 -6.07 15.07 -2.85
CA LEU A 120 -7.34 14.40 -3.13
C LEU A 120 -8.05 14.06 -1.82
N VAL A 121 -7.37 13.33 -0.94
CA VAL A 121 -7.88 12.86 0.35
C VAL A 121 -6.95 13.35 1.48
N GLU A 122 -7.52 13.76 2.61
CA GLU A 122 -6.75 14.05 3.83
C GLU A 122 -6.38 12.74 4.55
N TRP A 123 -5.27 12.13 4.15
CA TRP A 123 -4.70 10.94 4.79
C TRP A 123 -3.21 11.13 5.10
N ASP A 124 -2.65 10.26 5.95
CA ASP A 124 -1.20 10.13 6.14
C ASP A 124 -0.79 8.72 5.74
N LEU A 125 -0.27 8.59 4.51
CA LEU A 125 0.27 7.33 4.00
C LEU A 125 1.79 7.20 4.24
N ASP A 126 2.46 8.27 4.71
CA ASP A 126 3.89 8.24 5.02
C ASP A 126 4.17 7.41 6.27
N HIS A 127 3.37 7.59 7.32
CA HIS A 127 3.50 6.80 8.54
C HIS A 127 3.39 5.27 8.30
N PRO A 128 2.32 4.75 7.67
CA PRO A 128 2.21 3.31 7.44
C PRO A 128 3.27 2.76 6.48
N THR A 129 3.63 3.50 5.42
CA THR A 129 4.69 3.05 4.49
C THR A 129 6.06 3.01 5.17
N ALA A 130 6.40 3.99 6.00
CA ALA A 130 7.65 4.01 6.76
C ALA A 130 7.72 2.86 7.78
N LEU A 131 6.62 2.56 8.47
CA LEU A 131 6.55 1.45 9.41
C LEU A 131 6.78 0.11 8.71
N ILE A 132 6.06 -0.14 7.60
CA ILE A 132 6.25 -1.36 6.81
C ILE A 132 7.71 -1.43 6.35
N ARG A 133 8.24 -0.35 5.75
CA ARG A 133 9.60 -0.30 5.22
C ARG A 133 10.68 -0.61 6.25
N LYS A 134 10.48 -0.20 7.51
CA LYS A 134 11.39 -0.47 8.65
C LYS A 134 11.43 -1.97 9.00
N LEU A 135 10.34 -2.69 8.80
CA LEU A 135 10.23 -4.11 9.15
C LEU A 135 10.70 -5.03 8.03
N LEU A 136 10.72 -4.55 6.79
CA LEU A 136 11.19 -5.35 5.67
C LEU A 136 12.69 -5.60 5.70
N GLU A 137 13.09 -6.78 5.22
CA GLU A 137 14.48 -7.07 4.92
C GLU A 137 15.06 -6.06 3.94
N HIS A 138 16.33 -5.71 4.09
CA HIS A 138 16.95 -4.63 3.31
C HIS A 138 16.83 -4.86 1.80
N SER A 139 17.05 -6.09 1.32
CA SER A 139 16.95 -6.47 -0.09
C SER A 139 15.53 -6.38 -0.63
N ILE A 140 14.53 -6.85 0.13
CA ILE A 140 13.11 -6.76 -0.24
C ILE A 140 12.68 -5.30 -0.29
N GLY A 141 13.00 -4.54 0.75
CA GLY A 141 12.68 -3.12 0.82
C GLY A 141 13.30 -2.33 -0.34
N GLN A 142 14.57 -2.57 -0.70
CA GLN A 142 15.18 -1.92 -1.87
C GLN A 142 14.48 -2.27 -3.19
N GLN A 143 14.06 -3.52 -3.36
CA GLN A 143 13.31 -3.92 -4.56
C GLN A 143 11.95 -3.22 -4.61
N LEU A 144 11.25 -3.11 -3.48
CA LEU A 144 9.99 -2.38 -3.40
C LEU A 144 10.17 -0.88 -3.61
N ASP A 145 11.24 -0.28 -3.10
CA ASP A 145 11.58 1.12 -3.36
C ASP A 145 11.78 1.34 -4.86
N ALA A 146 12.46 0.42 -5.56
CA ALA A 146 12.66 0.49 -7.00
C ALA A 146 11.37 0.27 -7.80
N ILE A 147 10.56 -0.75 -7.45
CA ILE A 147 9.28 -1.05 -8.09
C ILE A 147 8.31 0.12 -7.90
N SER A 148 8.20 0.63 -6.68
CA SER A 148 7.34 1.77 -6.37
C SER A 148 7.81 3.03 -7.08
N SER A 149 9.11 3.31 -7.16
CA SER A 149 9.63 4.48 -7.89
C SER A 149 9.30 4.40 -9.38
N LEU A 150 9.43 3.22 -9.99
CA LEU A 150 9.06 3.02 -11.41
C LEU A 150 7.55 3.19 -11.61
N ALA A 151 6.73 2.54 -10.78
CA ALA A 151 5.27 2.65 -10.84
C ALA A 151 4.80 4.09 -10.57
N PHE A 152 5.47 4.78 -9.65
CA PHE A 152 5.20 6.18 -9.34
C PHE A 152 5.50 7.06 -10.54
N ALA A 153 6.66 6.93 -11.18
CA ALA A 153 7.01 7.71 -12.36
C ALA A 153 6.04 7.46 -13.54
N GLU A 154 5.69 6.21 -13.81
CA GLU A 154 4.72 5.83 -14.85
C GLU A 154 3.36 6.52 -14.62
N VAL A 155 2.88 6.55 -13.38
CA VAL A 155 1.57 7.08 -13.06
C VAL A 155 1.61 8.61 -12.92
N ALA A 156 2.65 9.17 -12.30
CA ALA A 156 2.79 10.60 -12.03
C ALA A 156 2.82 11.45 -13.30
N ASP A 157 3.46 10.98 -14.37
CA ASP A 157 3.47 11.70 -15.65
C ASP A 157 2.06 11.76 -16.28
N ASP A 158 1.33 10.64 -16.29
CA ASP A 158 -0.05 10.56 -16.80
C ASP A 158 -1.00 11.45 -15.99
N VAL A 159 -0.83 11.41 -14.67
CA VAL A 159 -1.48 12.24 -13.66
C VAL A 159 -1.23 13.71 -13.97
N ARG A 160 0.03 14.17 -13.97
CA ARG A 160 0.39 15.58 -14.18
C ARG A 160 -0.11 16.12 -15.52
N GLN A 161 0.03 15.36 -16.60
CA GLN A 161 -0.51 15.74 -17.91
C GLN A 161 -2.03 15.94 -17.87
N SER A 162 -2.74 15.06 -17.17
CA SER A 162 -4.18 15.15 -17.00
C SER A 162 -4.61 16.30 -16.08
N TRP A 163 -3.78 16.66 -15.10
CA TRP A 163 -3.96 17.84 -14.23
C TRP A 163 -3.47 19.15 -14.86
N GLY A 164 -2.81 19.12 -16.03
CA GLY A 164 -2.24 20.31 -16.68
C GLY A 164 -0.94 20.85 -16.05
N ALA A 165 -0.24 20.04 -15.26
CA ALA A 165 1.06 20.35 -14.66
C ALA A 165 2.23 19.93 -15.58
N GLU A 166 3.42 20.52 -15.38
CA GLU A 166 4.63 20.17 -16.16
C GLU A 166 5.16 18.75 -15.79
N PRO A 167 5.63 17.96 -16.77
CA PRO A 167 6.14 16.59 -16.57
C PRO A 167 7.41 16.55 -15.71
N LEU A 168 7.74 15.39 -15.14
CA LEU A 168 8.90 15.21 -14.25
C LEU A 168 10.27 15.42 -14.95
N ASP A 169 10.30 15.26 -16.27
CA ASP A 169 11.51 15.34 -17.10
C ASP A 169 11.72 16.71 -17.81
N ALA A 170 11.03 17.78 -17.35
CA ALA A 170 11.12 19.12 -17.93
C ALA A 170 12.32 19.96 -17.43
#